data_AF-A0A068Y0N8-F1
#
_entry.id   AF-A0A068Y0N8-F1
#
_cell.length_a   1.000
_cell.length_b   1.000
_cell.length_c   1.000
_cell.angle_alpha   90.00
_cell.angle_beta   90.00
_cell.angle_gamma   90.00
#
_symmetry.space_group_name_H-M   'P 1'
#
loop_
_entity.id
_entity.type
_entity.pdbx_description
1 polymer ?
#
loop_
_entity_poly.entity_id
_entity_poly.type
_entity_poly.pdbx_seq_one_letter_code
_entity_poly.pdbx_strand_id
1 'polypeptide(L)'
;MRPLESVQSRKASTAVPKKPMVVEFSALTLWQQTGVRCLRVTHFLLARSGLFVAIFLLCLLSERADYETHPPVHPWIIYLHASIYLLTSTGMSARLLPNTSVFVAAVFYIHLAYLMGFEPAFGYPPWLRIRVALRLLGLAGGSLRMLAAGDFDSSRHWDKLGVGLSGCVCALLGLISLPTMTLPNLNTAMHRHELSSAFPNIFVTHLIHWVIGIAFGLAFVGYTFPILVILPQGRGQVPFFAKMVVWADRLACLGWGLTLIAKDANWTYWKAQGVEFWLQNTIILVEVVTIASIAVGASLPWLGRVTKPLHQKKP
;
A
#
# COMPACT_ATOMS: atom_id res chain seq x y z
N MET A 1 67.26 -35.57 -24.98
CA MET A 1 66.15 -36.21 -24.27
C MET A 1 65.78 -35.35 -23.07
N ARG A 2 64.54 -34.86 -23.02
CA ARG A 2 64.01 -34.05 -21.89
C ARG A 2 63.79 -34.94 -20.66
N PRO A 3 63.75 -34.33 -19.47
CA PRO A 3 62.58 -34.51 -18.62
C PRO A 3 61.98 -33.14 -18.25
N LEU A 4 60.71 -32.94 -18.58
CA LEU A 4 59.89 -31.81 -18.15
C LEU A 4 58.98 -32.27 -17.01
N GLU A 5 59.18 -31.61 -15.86
CA GLU A 5 58.16 -31.03 -14.99
C GLU A 5 57.01 -31.92 -14.49
N SER A 6 57.13 -32.26 -13.21
CA SER A 6 56.05 -32.71 -12.34
C SER A 6 54.97 -31.62 -12.24
N VAL A 7 53.75 -31.97 -12.63
CA VAL A 7 52.51 -31.20 -12.48
C VAL A 7 52.30 -30.83 -11.01
N GLN A 8 52.50 -29.55 -10.66
CA GLN A 8 52.03 -28.99 -9.39
C GLN A 8 50.50 -28.89 -9.41
N SER A 9 49.88 -29.75 -8.60
CA SER A 9 48.48 -29.69 -8.20
C SER A 9 48.12 -28.30 -7.67
N ARG A 10 47.31 -27.54 -8.43
CA ARG A 10 46.59 -26.36 -7.94
C ARG A 10 45.68 -26.81 -6.80
N LYS A 11 46.09 -26.55 -5.56
CA LYS A 11 45.17 -26.54 -4.41
C LYS A 11 44.07 -25.53 -4.70
N ALA A 12 42.89 -26.03 -5.05
CA ALA A 12 41.66 -25.25 -5.07
C ALA A 12 41.45 -24.70 -3.65
N SER A 13 41.61 -23.38 -3.49
CA SER A 13 41.21 -22.65 -2.30
C SER A 13 39.70 -22.83 -2.13
N THR A 14 39.30 -23.79 -1.29
CA THR A 14 37.96 -23.89 -0.72
C THR A 14 37.75 -22.71 0.22
N ALA A 15 37.58 -21.53 -0.35
CA ALA A 15 37.10 -20.36 0.37
C ALA A 15 35.67 -20.66 0.79
N VAL A 16 35.51 -21.15 2.02
CA VAL A 16 34.22 -21.23 2.70
C VAL A 16 33.56 -19.86 2.58
N PRO A 17 32.36 -19.75 1.99
CA PRO A 17 31.69 -18.46 1.89
C PRO A 17 31.49 -17.92 3.31
N LYS A 18 32.19 -16.83 3.64
CA LYS A 18 32.03 -16.13 4.92
C LYS A 18 30.53 -15.87 5.10
N LYS A 19 29.92 -16.50 6.13
CA LYS A 19 28.54 -16.20 6.53
C LYS A 19 28.40 -14.68 6.60
N PRO A 20 27.35 -14.09 6.02
CA PRO A 20 27.15 -12.65 6.13
C PRO A 20 27.09 -12.30 7.62
N MET A 21 28.07 -11.50 8.08
CA MET A 21 28.10 -10.98 9.45
C MET A 21 26.91 -10.03 9.59
N VAL A 22 25.82 -10.51 10.21
CA VAL A 22 24.65 -9.70 10.53
C VAL A 22 25.02 -8.78 11.68
N VAL A 23 24.80 -7.48 11.54
CA VAL A 23 25.01 -6.51 12.62
C VAL A 23 24.09 -6.87 13.80
N GLU A 24 24.65 -7.02 15.00
CA GLU A 24 23.84 -7.25 16.20
C GLU A 24 22.89 -6.08 16.45
N PHE A 25 21.65 -6.38 16.87
CA PHE A 25 20.62 -5.35 17.10
C PHE A 25 21.05 -4.31 18.15
N SER A 26 21.81 -4.74 19.16
CA SER A 26 22.41 -3.89 20.20
C SER A 26 23.41 -2.87 19.64
N ALA A 27 24.03 -3.15 18.49
CA ALA A 27 24.98 -2.25 17.84
C ALA A 27 24.32 -1.16 16.98
N LEU A 28 22.98 -1.16 16.86
CA LEU A 28 22.23 -0.14 16.14
C LEU A 28 21.95 1.08 17.04
N THR A 29 21.88 2.27 16.43
CA THR A 29 21.42 3.49 17.12
C THR A 29 19.97 3.34 17.60
N LEU A 30 19.57 4.10 18.63
CA LEU A 30 18.20 4.08 19.17
C LEU A 30 17.13 4.28 18.07
N TRP A 31 17.38 5.19 17.12
CA TRP A 31 16.50 5.46 15.99
C TRP A 31 16.39 4.26 15.04
N GLN A 32 17.50 3.60 14.74
CA GLN A 32 17.51 2.40 13.92
C GLN A 32 16.82 1.23 14.61
N GLN A 33 17.05 1.05 15.91
CA GLN A 33 16.37 0.04 16.71
C GLN A 33 14.85 0.26 16.71
N THR A 34 14.42 1.50 16.92
CA THR A 34 13.00 1.89 16.87
C THR A 34 12.42 1.64 15.49
N GLY A 35 13.10 2.05 14.42
CA GLY A 35 12.68 1.79 13.04
C GLY A 35 12.53 0.30 12.73
N VAL A 36 13.47 -0.54 13.18
CA VAL A 36 13.37 -2.00 13.01
C VAL A 36 12.21 -2.59 13.81
N ARG A 37 11.97 -2.11 15.04
CA ARG A 37 10.80 -2.53 15.85
C ARG A 37 9.50 -2.15 15.17
N CYS A 38 9.37 -0.91 14.69
CA CYS A 38 8.21 -0.45 13.92
C CYS A 38 8.00 -1.34 12.69
N LEU A 39 9.05 -1.61 11.91
CA LEU A 39 8.94 -2.46 10.72
C LEU A 39 8.47 -3.88 11.04
N ARG A 40 8.92 -4.46 12.17
CA ARG A 40 8.44 -5.77 12.63
C ARG A 40 6.96 -5.75 12.99
N VAL A 41 6.50 -4.70 13.69
CA VAL A 41 5.08 -4.52 14.01
C VAL A 41 4.26 -4.35 12.73
N THR A 42 4.71 -3.53 11.79
CA THR A 42 4.05 -3.33 10.50
C THR A 42 3.97 -4.64 9.70
N HIS A 43 5.04 -5.42 9.65
CA HIS A 43 5.02 -6.76 9.04
C HIS A 43 4.05 -7.71 9.74
N PHE A 44 4.00 -7.70 11.08
CA PHE A 44 3.07 -8.53 11.84
C PHE A 44 1.61 -8.19 11.53
N LEU A 45 1.29 -6.89 11.43
CA LEU A 45 -0.04 -6.40 11.07
C LEU A 45 -0.39 -6.74 9.62
N LEU A 46 0.53 -6.51 8.68
CA LEU A 46 0.31 -6.83 7.26
C LEU A 46 0.12 -8.33 7.02
N ALA A 47 0.87 -9.18 7.71
CA ALA A 47 0.67 -10.63 7.61
C ALA A 47 -0.73 -11.07 8.09
N ARG A 48 -1.43 -10.23 8.86
CA ARG A 48 -2.78 -10.45 9.38
C ARG A 48 -3.85 -9.54 8.77
N SER A 49 -3.49 -8.74 7.76
CA SER A 49 -4.41 -7.75 7.20
C SER A 49 -5.64 -8.40 6.56
N GLY A 50 -5.48 -9.54 5.88
CA GLY A 50 -6.59 -10.31 5.33
C GLY A 50 -7.59 -10.72 6.41
N LEU A 51 -7.14 -11.24 7.56
CA LEU A 51 -8.01 -11.56 8.68
C LEU A 51 -8.80 -10.33 9.16
N PHE A 52 -8.14 -9.18 9.33
CA PHE A 52 -8.81 -7.96 9.76
C PHE A 52 -9.85 -7.48 8.72
N VAL A 53 -9.51 -7.50 7.43
CA VAL A 53 -10.45 -7.13 6.36
C VAL A 53 -11.64 -8.08 6.32
N ALA A 54 -11.44 -9.39 6.52
CA ALA A 54 -12.52 -10.36 6.59
C ALA A 54 -13.47 -10.08 7.77
N ILE A 55 -12.92 -9.83 8.96
CA ILE A 55 -13.71 -9.50 10.15
C ILE A 55 -14.53 -8.23 9.90
N PHE A 56 -13.90 -7.16 9.40
CA PHE A 56 -14.58 -5.89 9.17
C PHE A 56 -15.66 -5.99 8.10
N LEU A 57 -15.43 -6.78 7.05
CA LEU A 57 -16.45 -7.07 6.03
C LEU A 57 -17.64 -7.83 6.63
N LEU A 58 -17.39 -8.85 7.47
CA LEU A 58 -18.46 -9.59 8.14
C LEU A 58 -19.23 -8.71 9.12
N CYS A 59 -18.54 -7.84 9.88
CA CYS A 59 -19.18 -6.90 10.79
C CYS A 59 -20.04 -5.87 10.04
N LEU A 60 -19.56 -5.37 8.90
CA LEU A 60 -20.35 -4.50 8.03
C LEU A 60 -21.62 -5.20 7.54
N LEU A 61 -21.49 -6.44 7.05
CA LEU A 61 -22.65 -7.20 6.61
C LEU A 61 -23.62 -7.54 7.75
N SER A 62 -23.11 -7.73 8.97
CA SER A 62 -23.96 -7.90 10.16
C SER A 62 -24.71 -6.64 10.54
N GLU A 63 -24.09 -5.45 10.47
CA GLU A 63 -24.76 -4.16 10.72
C GLU A 63 -25.90 -3.94 9.72
N ARG A 64 -25.72 -4.39 8.47
CA ARG A 64 -26.75 -4.30 7.44
C ARG A 64 -27.85 -5.34 7.56
N ALA A 65 -27.53 -6.53 8.06
CA ALA A 65 -28.51 -7.60 8.25
C ALA A 65 -29.65 -7.21 9.21
N ASP A 66 -29.42 -6.22 10.08
CA ASP A 66 -30.45 -5.66 10.96
C ASP A 66 -31.51 -4.84 10.21
N TYR A 67 -31.20 -4.35 9.01
CA TYR A 67 -32.05 -3.43 8.23
C TYR A 67 -32.49 -4.00 6.87
N GLU A 68 -31.88 -5.07 6.40
CA GLU A 68 -32.12 -5.64 5.07
C GLU A 68 -32.72 -7.06 5.14
N THR A 69 -33.73 -7.35 4.33
CA THR A 69 -34.35 -8.68 4.24
C THR A 69 -33.53 -9.68 3.41
N HIS A 70 -32.69 -9.18 2.51
CA HIS A 70 -31.82 -9.97 1.65
C HIS A 70 -30.42 -9.36 1.65
N PRO A 71 -29.36 -10.18 1.58
CA PRO A 71 -28.00 -9.67 1.57
C PRO A 71 -27.73 -8.89 0.28
N PRO A 72 -26.93 -7.80 0.35
CA PRO A 72 -26.65 -6.94 -0.81
C PRO A 72 -25.80 -7.64 -1.87
N VAL A 73 -25.17 -8.76 -1.51
CA VAL A 73 -24.38 -9.60 -2.42
C VAL A 73 -24.74 -11.05 -2.14
N HIS A 74 -24.71 -11.90 -3.17
CA HIS A 74 -24.96 -13.32 -3.00
C HIS A 74 -24.02 -13.94 -1.93
N PRO A 75 -24.53 -14.72 -0.96
CA PRO A 75 -23.74 -15.30 0.13
C PRO A 75 -22.45 -16.03 -0.29
N TRP A 76 -22.43 -16.73 -1.43
CA TRP A 76 -21.22 -17.42 -1.90
C TRP A 76 -20.07 -16.45 -2.17
N ILE A 77 -20.35 -15.23 -2.66
CA ILE A 77 -19.33 -14.20 -2.91
C ILE A 77 -18.77 -13.70 -1.58
N ILE A 78 -19.63 -13.50 -0.58
CA ILE A 78 -19.23 -13.07 0.77
C ILE A 78 -18.29 -14.12 1.38
N TYR A 79 -18.70 -15.39 1.39
CA TYR A 79 -17.89 -16.48 1.93
C TYR A 79 -16.60 -16.68 1.16
N LEU A 80 -16.60 -16.45 -0.17
CA LEU A 80 -15.40 -16.50 -0.98
C LEU A 80 -14.40 -15.41 -0.57
N HIS A 81 -14.83 -14.15 -0.39
CA HIS A 81 -13.94 -13.08 0.07
C HIS A 81 -13.39 -13.38 1.46
N ALA A 82 -14.24 -13.75 2.41
CA ALA A 82 -13.81 -14.09 3.77
C ALA A 82 -12.78 -15.23 3.76
N SER A 83 -13.06 -16.31 3.02
CA SER A 83 -12.17 -17.47 2.90
C SER A 83 -10.83 -17.09 2.28
N ILE A 84 -10.84 -16.34 1.17
CA ILE A 84 -9.61 -15.94 0.48
C ILE A 84 -8.78 -14.99 1.36
N TYR A 85 -9.40 -14.06 2.07
CA TYR A 85 -8.68 -13.18 2.99
C TYR A 85 -8.07 -13.94 4.18
N LEU A 86 -8.76 -14.96 4.72
CA LEU A 86 -8.20 -15.84 5.74
C LEU A 86 -7.04 -16.68 5.21
N LEU A 87 -7.18 -17.26 4.02
CA LEU A 87 -6.16 -18.09 3.38
C LEU A 87 -4.91 -17.27 3.03
N THR A 88 -5.08 -16.10 2.44
CA THR A 88 -3.97 -15.20 2.09
C THR A 88 -3.28 -14.65 3.34
N SER A 89 -4.03 -14.30 4.38
CA SER A 89 -3.48 -13.93 5.69
C SER A 89 -2.68 -15.07 6.33
N THR A 90 -3.20 -16.30 6.26
CA THR A 90 -2.51 -17.48 6.79
C THR A 90 -1.24 -17.76 5.98
N GLY A 91 -1.31 -17.68 4.65
CA GLY A 91 -0.16 -17.83 3.77
C GLY A 91 0.95 -16.81 4.05
N MET A 92 0.59 -15.53 4.23
CA MET A 92 1.55 -14.48 4.62
C MET A 92 2.16 -14.73 6.01
N SER A 93 1.34 -15.10 7.01
CA SER A 93 1.79 -15.34 8.39
C SER A 93 2.66 -16.60 8.52
N ALA A 94 2.28 -17.69 7.87
CA ALA A 94 3.02 -18.95 7.84
C ALA A 94 4.19 -18.94 6.84
N ARG A 95 4.35 -17.86 6.06
CA ARG A 95 5.34 -17.72 4.98
C ARG A 95 5.19 -18.79 3.89
N LEU A 96 3.97 -19.27 3.68
CA LEU A 96 3.63 -20.19 2.59
C LEU A 96 3.24 -19.37 1.36
N LEU A 97 4.10 -19.35 0.35
CA LEU A 97 3.90 -18.60 -0.90
C LEU A 97 3.47 -17.12 -0.67
N PRO A 98 4.21 -16.34 0.15
CA PRO A 98 3.76 -15.02 0.61
C PRO A 98 3.49 -14.05 -0.55
N ASN A 99 4.30 -14.11 -1.62
CA ASN A 99 4.09 -13.26 -2.80
C ASN A 99 2.78 -13.59 -3.52
N THR A 100 2.47 -14.89 -3.68
CA THR A 100 1.20 -15.32 -4.26
C THR A 100 0.03 -14.92 -3.36
N SER A 101 0.17 -15.05 -2.05
CA SER A 101 -0.86 -14.64 -1.09
C SER A 101 -1.18 -13.14 -1.19
N VAL A 102 -0.16 -12.28 -1.24
CA VAL A 102 -0.35 -10.83 -1.38
C VAL A 102 -0.97 -10.49 -2.73
N PHE A 103 -0.56 -11.18 -3.81
CA PHE A 103 -1.14 -10.95 -5.14
C PHE A 103 -2.62 -11.31 -5.19
N VAL A 104 -2.99 -12.50 -4.69
CA VAL A 104 -4.39 -12.94 -4.62
C VAL A 104 -5.20 -11.97 -3.75
N ALA A 105 -4.67 -11.53 -2.61
CA ALA A 105 -5.33 -10.53 -1.78
C ALA A 105 -5.58 -9.22 -2.54
N ALA A 106 -4.58 -8.71 -3.28
CA ALA A 106 -4.72 -7.50 -4.08
C ALA A 106 -5.81 -7.61 -5.16
N VAL A 107 -5.90 -8.74 -5.86
CA VAL A 107 -6.99 -9.01 -6.82
C VAL A 107 -8.36 -8.97 -6.15
N PHE A 108 -8.47 -9.58 -4.97
CA PHE A 108 -9.73 -9.57 -4.21
C PHE A 108 -10.06 -8.20 -3.61
N TYR A 109 -9.08 -7.33 -3.33
CA TYR A 109 -9.34 -5.94 -2.97
C TYR A 109 -9.89 -5.14 -4.16
N ILE A 110 -9.39 -5.37 -5.37
CA ILE A 110 -9.94 -4.77 -6.60
C ILE A 110 -11.36 -5.25 -6.83
N HIS A 111 -11.62 -6.55 -6.67
CA HIS A 111 -12.96 -7.10 -6.81
C HIS A 111 -13.93 -6.57 -5.75
N LEU A 112 -13.48 -6.43 -4.49
CA LEU A 112 -14.30 -5.79 -3.45
C LEU A 112 -14.55 -4.30 -3.76
N ALA A 113 -13.57 -3.59 -4.33
CA ALA A 113 -13.76 -2.21 -4.78
C ALA A 113 -14.81 -2.13 -5.89
N TYR A 114 -14.82 -3.10 -6.81
CA TYR A 114 -15.84 -3.22 -7.84
C TYR A 114 -17.23 -3.44 -7.24
N LEU A 115 -17.39 -4.39 -6.32
CA LEU A 115 -18.66 -4.64 -5.65
C LEU A 115 -19.17 -3.37 -4.93
N MET A 116 -18.34 -2.76 -4.08
CA MET A 116 -18.71 -1.54 -3.34
C MET A 116 -18.97 -0.33 -4.25
N GLY A 117 -18.31 -0.29 -5.41
CA GLY A 117 -18.45 0.79 -6.38
C GLY A 117 -19.71 0.68 -7.25
N PHE A 118 -20.08 -0.54 -7.63
CA PHE A 118 -21.04 -0.76 -8.72
C PHE A 118 -22.26 -1.60 -8.34
N GLU A 119 -22.22 -2.42 -7.29
CA GLU A 119 -23.37 -3.24 -6.91
C GLU A 119 -24.49 -2.35 -6.35
N PRO A 120 -25.64 -2.20 -7.06
CA PRO A 120 -26.71 -1.29 -6.65
C PRO A 120 -27.35 -1.70 -5.33
N ALA A 121 -27.36 -2.99 -4.99
CA ALA A 121 -28.02 -3.51 -3.79
C ALA A 121 -27.43 -2.98 -2.48
N PHE A 122 -26.19 -2.46 -2.47
CA PHE A 122 -25.64 -1.76 -1.29
C PHE A 122 -26.35 -0.43 -1.00
N GLY A 123 -27.12 0.14 -1.93
CA GLY A 123 -27.91 1.35 -1.67
C GLY A 123 -27.11 2.63 -1.38
N TYR A 124 -25.78 2.60 -1.39
CA TYR A 124 -24.97 3.78 -1.07
C TYR A 124 -25.11 4.89 -2.12
N PRO A 125 -25.03 6.17 -1.72
CA PRO A 125 -24.99 7.27 -2.66
C PRO A 125 -23.69 7.25 -3.48
N PRO A 126 -23.69 7.79 -4.72
CA PRO A 126 -22.54 7.70 -5.63
C PRO A 126 -21.22 8.22 -5.05
N TRP A 127 -21.27 9.26 -4.22
CA TRP A 127 -20.06 9.82 -3.59
C TRP A 127 -19.40 8.83 -2.64
N LEU A 128 -20.19 8.08 -1.85
CA LEU A 128 -19.68 7.12 -0.88
C LEU A 128 -19.12 5.87 -1.57
N ARG A 129 -19.78 5.42 -2.65
CA ARG A 129 -19.27 4.33 -3.50
C ARG A 129 -17.89 4.65 -4.06
N ILE A 130 -17.73 5.84 -4.65
CA ILE A 130 -16.43 6.30 -5.19
C ILE A 130 -15.39 6.36 -4.07
N ARG A 131 -15.75 6.91 -2.89
CA ARG A 131 -14.87 7.00 -1.73
C ARG A 131 -14.33 5.63 -1.32
N VAL A 132 -15.22 4.67 -1.08
CA VAL A 132 -14.86 3.31 -0.65
C VAL A 132 -14.04 2.59 -1.72
N ALA A 133 -14.46 2.67 -2.98
CA ALA A 133 -13.75 2.05 -4.10
C ALA A 133 -12.32 2.59 -4.23
N LEU A 134 -12.11 3.91 -4.11
CA LEU A 134 -10.77 4.51 -4.17
C LEU A 134 -9.86 4.03 -3.03
N ARG A 135 -10.38 3.87 -1.82
CA ARG A 135 -9.58 3.34 -0.68
C ARG A 135 -9.19 1.89 -0.92
N LEU A 136 -10.12 1.05 -1.37
CA LEU A 136 -9.84 -0.36 -1.68
C LEU A 136 -8.87 -0.52 -2.85
N LEU A 137 -8.98 0.30 -3.89
CA LEU A 137 -8.00 0.36 -4.98
C LEU A 137 -6.63 0.85 -4.49
N GLY A 138 -6.60 1.81 -3.55
CA GLY A 138 -5.39 2.25 -2.87
C GLY A 138 -4.69 1.11 -2.14
N LEU A 139 -5.45 0.28 -1.41
CA LEU A 139 -4.94 -0.91 -0.73
C LEU A 139 -4.42 -1.97 -1.70
N ALA A 140 -5.13 -2.21 -2.80
CA ALA A 140 -4.64 -3.08 -3.86
C ALA A 140 -3.31 -2.56 -4.44
N GLY A 141 -3.24 -1.27 -4.75
CA GLY A 141 -2.03 -0.60 -5.24
C GLY A 141 -0.85 -0.71 -4.26
N GLY A 142 -1.10 -0.42 -2.98
CA GLY A 142 -0.12 -0.56 -1.91
C GLY A 142 0.36 -2.01 -1.73
N SER A 143 -0.55 -2.99 -1.83
CA SER A 143 -0.21 -4.42 -1.75
C SER A 143 0.65 -4.88 -2.93
N LEU A 144 0.31 -4.46 -4.16
CA LEU A 144 1.14 -4.69 -5.34
C LEU A 144 2.50 -3.99 -5.23
N ARG A 145 2.54 -2.78 -4.64
CA ARG A 145 3.79 -2.07 -4.36
C ARG A 145 4.65 -2.80 -3.33
N MET A 146 4.05 -3.49 -2.37
CA MET A 146 4.76 -4.36 -1.42
C MET A 146 5.38 -5.59 -2.11
N LEU A 147 4.72 -6.15 -3.13
CA LEU A 147 5.28 -7.24 -3.96
C LEU A 147 6.50 -6.80 -4.76
N ALA A 148 6.53 -5.53 -5.17
CA ALA A 148 7.68 -4.85 -5.77
C ALA A 148 8.79 -4.58 -4.73
N ALA A 149 9.03 -5.51 -3.81
CA ALA A 149 9.97 -5.41 -2.71
C ALA A 149 11.37 -5.02 -3.22
N GLY A 150 11.83 -3.83 -2.84
CA GLY A 150 13.13 -3.30 -3.25
C GLY A 150 13.05 -2.01 -4.07
N ASP A 151 14.14 -1.74 -4.80
CA ASP A 151 14.19 -0.65 -5.79
C ASP A 151 13.32 -1.00 -6.99
N PHE A 152 12.64 0.01 -7.56
CA PHE A 152 11.79 -0.15 -8.73
C PHE A 152 12.54 -0.76 -9.91
N ASP A 153 11.96 -1.81 -10.49
CA ASP A 153 12.46 -2.55 -11.62
C ASP A 153 11.45 -2.54 -12.76
N SER A 154 11.79 -1.79 -13.83
CA SER A 154 10.96 -1.67 -15.02
C SER A 154 10.79 -2.97 -15.82
N SER A 155 11.54 -4.02 -15.52
CA SER A 155 11.34 -5.35 -16.12
C SER A 155 10.19 -6.12 -15.45
N ARG A 156 9.85 -5.80 -14.20
CA ARG A 156 8.84 -6.53 -13.42
C ARG A 156 7.44 -6.01 -13.70
N HIS A 157 6.55 -6.91 -14.09
CA HIS A 157 5.14 -6.55 -14.32
C HIS A 157 4.45 -6.05 -13.05
N TRP A 158 4.79 -6.60 -11.88
CA TRP A 158 4.23 -6.18 -10.59
C TRP A 158 4.59 -4.74 -10.23
N ASP A 159 5.81 -4.30 -10.51
CA ASP A 159 6.26 -2.93 -10.27
C ASP A 159 5.46 -1.95 -11.13
N LYS A 160 5.25 -2.28 -12.42
CA LYS A 160 4.40 -1.45 -13.32
C LYS A 160 2.96 -1.39 -12.85
N LEU A 161 2.37 -2.52 -12.49
CA LEU A 161 0.98 -2.59 -12.03
C LEU A 161 0.79 -1.85 -10.70
N GLY A 162 1.68 -2.07 -9.73
CA GLY A 162 1.62 -1.42 -8.41
C GLY A 162 1.82 0.08 -8.49
N VAL A 163 2.84 0.53 -9.23
CA VAL A 163 3.10 1.96 -9.44
C VAL A 163 2.00 2.61 -10.29
N GLY A 164 1.51 1.93 -11.33
CA GLY A 164 0.44 2.44 -12.19
C GLY A 164 -0.87 2.61 -11.44
N LEU A 165 -1.31 1.58 -10.71
CA LEU A 165 -2.53 1.63 -9.91
C LEU A 165 -2.42 2.67 -8.78
N SER A 166 -1.31 2.68 -8.04
CA SER A 166 -1.08 3.67 -6.98
C SER A 166 -1.04 5.09 -7.52
N GLY A 167 -0.42 5.29 -8.69
CA GLY A 167 -0.41 6.57 -9.40
C GLY A 167 -1.81 7.04 -9.76
N CYS A 168 -2.64 6.19 -10.38
CA CYS A 168 -4.01 6.52 -10.72
C CYS A 168 -4.86 6.89 -9.49
N VAL A 169 -4.74 6.12 -8.40
CA VAL A 169 -5.44 6.42 -7.14
C VAL A 169 -4.97 7.74 -6.55
N CYS A 170 -3.66 7.99 -6.51
CA CYS A 170 -3.10 9.27 -6.04
C CYS A 170 -3.58 10.45 -6.91
N ALA A 171 -3.68 10.29 -8.24
CA ALA A 171 -4.20 11.34 -9.10
C ALA A 171 -5.65 11.72 -8.72
N LEU A 172 -6.52 10.72 -8.56
CA LEU A 172 -7.92 10.94 -8.22
C LEU A 172 -8.07 11.54 -6.82
N LEU A 173 -7.38 11.00 -5.81
CA LEU A 173 -7.40 11.54 -4.45
C LEU A 173 -6.81 12.94 -4.35
N GLY A 174 -5.75 13.22 -5.13
CA GLY A 174 -5.15 14.54 -5.25
C GLY A 174 -6.14 15.56 -5.81
N LEU A 175 -6.79 15.25 -6.93
CA LEU A 175 -7.80 16.11 -7.55
C LEU A 175 -8.99 16.38 -6.62
N ILE A 176 -9.50 15.34 -5.95
CA ILE A 176 -10.63 15.46 -5.03
C ILE A 176 -10.26 16.25 -3.75
N SER A 177 -8.98 16.26 -3.38
CA SER A 177 -8.52 16.96 -2.18
C SER A 177 -8.19 18.43 -2.41
N LEU A 178 -8.06 18.90 -3.65
CA LEU A 178 -7.69 20.28 -3.96
C LEU A 178 -8.92 21.22 -3.96
N PRO A 179 -8.95 22.27 -3.12
CA PRO A 179 -10.14 23.13 -2.95
C PRO A 179 -10.61 23.84 -4.23
N THR A 180 -9.70 24.10 -5.16
CA THR A 180 -9.96 24.90 -6.38
C THR A 180 -10.20 24.06 -7.63
N MET A 181 -10.01 22.74 -7.57
CA MET A 181 -10.17 21.85 -8.71
C MET A 181 -11.63 21.37 -8.80
N THR A 182 -12.49 22.21 -9.37
CA THR A 182 -13.82 21.79 -9.82
C THR A 182 -13.73 21.38 -11.28
N LEU A 183 -13.20 20.18 -11.54
CA LEU A 183 -13.39 19.56 -12.85
C LEU A 183 -14.90 19.41 -13.08
N PRO A 184 -15.46 19.91 -14.21
CA PRO A 184 -16.90 19.93 -14.45
C PRO A 184 -17.56 18.54 -14.45
N ASN A 185 -16.76 17.46 -14.55
CA ASN A 185 -17.20 16.06 -14.53
C ASN A 185 -16.82 15.30 -13.25
N LEU A 186 -16.14 15.93 -12.29
CA LEU A 186 -15.86 15.30 -11.00
C LEU A 186 -17.13 15.35 -10.15
N ASN A 187 -17.48 14.26 -9.47
CA ASN A 187 -18.65 14.22 -8.59
C ASN A 187 -18.55 15.32 -7.52
N THR A 188 -19.32 16.39 -7.69
CA THR A 188 -19.27 17.60 -6.85
C THR A 188 -19.66 17.31 -5.40
N ALA A 189 -20.53 16.32 -5.17
CA ALA A 189 -20.88 15.86 -3.83
C ALA A 189 -19.68 15.18 -3.15
N MET A 190 -18.94 14.32 -3.89
CA MET A 190 -17.73 13.68 -3.35
C MET A 190 -16.68 14.72 -2.95
N HIS A 191 -16.39 15.69 -3.83
CA HIS A 191 -15.47 16.78 -3.51
C HIS A 191 -15.94 17.57 -2.26
N ARG A 192 -17.23 17.91 -2.18
CA ARG A 192 -17.78 18.61 -1.02
C ARG A 192 -17.60 17.82 0.28
N HIS A 193 -17.90 16.52 0.28
CA HIS A 193 -17.74 15.69 1.47
C HIS A 193 -16.26 15.50 1.88
N GLU A 194 -15.35 15.48 0.91
CA GLU A 194 -13.91 15.41 1.15
C GLU A 194 -13.32 16.69 1.74
N LEU A 195 -13.89 17.86 1.41
CA LEU A 195 -13.50 19.12 2.04
C LEU A 195 -14.14 19.27 3.43
N SER A 196 -15.44 19.02 3.53
CA SER A 196 -16.19 19.24 4.79
C SER A 196 -15.91 18.21 5.90
N SER A 197 -15.27 17.09 5.58
CA SER A 197 -14.88 16.08 6.57
C SER A 197 -13.68 16.47 7.44
N ALA A 198 -12.93 17.51 7.06
CA ALA A 198 -11.80 17.96 7.87
C ALA A 198 -12.25 18.48 9.25
N PHE A 199 -11.50 18.15 10.32
CA PHE A 199 -11.80 18.66 11.65
C PHE A 199 -11.82 20.20 11.69
N PRO A 200 -12.85 20.83 12.25
CA PRO A 200 -12.99 22.30 12.27
C PRO A 200 -11.91 23.01 13.08
N ASN A 201 -11.28 22.31 14.04
CA ASN A 201 -10.27 22.88 14.95
C ASN A 201 -8.81 22.70 14.47
N ILE A 202 -8.58 22.08 13.32
CA ILE A 202 -7.23 22.06 12.73
C ILE A 202 -7.03 23.45 12.13
N PHE A 203 -6.13 24.24 12.74
CA PHE A 203 -5.88 25.69 12.58
C PHE A 203 -5.72 26.21 11.14
N VAL A 204 -5.74 25.35 10.12
CA VAL A 204 -5.69 25.72 8.71
C VAL A 204 -6.49 24.72 7.87
N THR A 205 -7.81 24.61 8.10
CA THR A 205 -8.73 23.72 7.36
C THR A 205 -8.56 23.80 5.85
N HIS A 206 -8.30 24.99 5.30
CA HIS A 206 -8.03 25.13 3.87
C HIS A 206 -6.64 24.65 3.44
N LEU A 207 -5.59 24.86 4.25
CA LEU A 207 -4.23 24.45 3.89
C LEU A 207 -4.06 22.93 3.94
N ILE A 208 -4.72 22.24 4.87
CA ILE A 208 -4.58 20.78 4.95
C ILE A 208 -5.06 20.09 3.67
N HIS A 209 -6.11 20.61 3.03
CA HIS A 209 -6.58 20.15 1.73
C HIS A 209 -5.54 20.36 0.63
N TRP A 210 -4.90 21.53 0.59
CA TRP A 210 -3.79 21.79 -0.32
C TRP A 210 -2.61 20.85 -0.09
N VAL A 211 -2.21 20.63 1.17
CA VAL A 211 -1.09 19.74 1.51
C VAL A 211 -1.39 18.30 1.10
N ILE A 212 -2.58 17.78 1.40
CA ILE A 212 -3.01 16.43 0.98
C ILE A 212 -3.05 16.34 -0.56
N GLY A 213 -3.68 17.32 -1.22
CA GLY A 213 -3.81 17.35 -2.67
C GLY A 213 -2.46 17.40 -3.40
N ILE A 214 -1.55 18.25 -2.93
CA ILE A 214 -0.19 18.37 -3.48
C ILE A 214 0.62 17.10 -3.20
N ALA A 215 0.53 16.52 -1.99
CA ALA A 215 1.23 15.28 -1.67
C ALA A 215 0.84 14.15 -2.62
N PHE A 216 -0.47 13.94 -2.82
CA PHE A 216 -0.96 12.94 -3.76
C PHE A 216 -0.66 13.29 -5.22
N GLY A 217 -0.76 14.56 -5.62
CA GLY A 217 -0.42 15.00 -6.98
C GLY A 217 1.06 14.78 -7.32
N LEU A 218 1.97 15.10 -6.41
CA LEU A 218 3.40 14.82 -6.57
C LEU A 218 3.72 13.32 -6.53
N ALA A 219 3.02 12.54 -5.69
CA ALA A 219 3.12 11.09 -5.69
C ALA A 219 2.68 10.48 -7.05
N PHE A 220 1.59 10.97 -7.62
CA PHE A 220 1.14 10.59 -8.97
C PHE A 220 2.22 10.86 -10.01
N VAL A 221 2.80 12.06 -10.05
CA VAL A 221 3.89 12.39 -10.99
C VAL A 221 5.08 11.44 -10.80
N GLY A 222 5.47 11.19 -9.54
CA GLY A 222 6.58 10.30 -9.21
C GLY A 222 6.34 8.84 -9.60
N TYR A 223 5.10 8.36 -9.53
CA TYR A 223 4.72 7.02 -9.96
C TYR A 223 4.55 6.89 -11.48
N THR A 224 3.87 7.84 -12.12
CA THR A 224 3.49 7.71 -13.53
C THR A 224 4.63 8.04 -14.49
N PHE A 225 5.54 8.95 -14.12
CA PHE A 225 6.66 9.34 -15.00
C PHE A 225 7.61 8.18 -15.36
N PRO A 226 8.07 7.32 -14.41
CA PRO A 226 8.83 6.11 -14.74
C PRO A 226 8.11 5.18 -15.73
N ILE A 227 6.78 5.06 -15.61
CA ILE A 227 5.99 4.18 -16.47
C ILE A 227 5.93 4.76 -17.88
N LEU A 228 5.54 6.02 -18.03
CA LEU A 228 5.38 6.67 -19.34
C LEU A 228 6.68 6.78 -20.14
N VAL A 229 7.81 6.99 -19.46
CA VAL A 229 9.12 7.18 -20.12
C VAL A 229 9.81 5.85 -20.45
N ILE A 230 9.60 4.79 -19.65
CA ILE A 230 10.31 3.51 -19.83
C ILE A 230 9.51 2.51 -20.68
N LEU A 231 8.17 2.55 -20.65
CA LEU A 231 7.31 1.71 -21.49
C LEU A 231 7.73 1.67 -22.98
N PRO A 232 8.28 2.72 -23.60
CA PRO A 232 8.66 2.66 -25.01
C PRO A 232 10.02 2.00 -25.32
N GLN A 233 10.96 1.86 -24.38
CA GLN A 233 12.38 1.64 -24.77
C GLN A 233 13.13 0.44 -24.17
N GLY A 234 12.51 -0.40 -23.32
CA GLY A 234 13.17 -1.61 -22.83
C GLY A 234 14.53 -1.38 -22.11
N ARG A 235 14.82 -0.14 -21.71
CA ARG A 235 16.06 0.21 -21.02
C ARG A 235 16.01 -0.35 -19.60
N GLY A 236 17.12 -0.99 -19.20
CA GLY A 236 17.31 -1.55 -17.86
C GLY A 236 17.18 -0.50 -16.74
N GLN A 237 17.24 -0.97 -15.48
CA GLN A 237 17.05 -0.15 -14.28
C GLN A 237 17.84 1.18 -14.36
N VAL A 238 17.12 2.30 -14.38
CA VAL A 238 17.72 3.63 -14.23
C VAL A 238 17.58 4.05 -12.76
N PRO A 239 18.70 4.27 -12.03
CA PRO A 239 18.66 4.62 -10.61
C PRO A 239 17.83 5.87 -10.28
N PHE A 240 17.69 6.79 -11.25
CA PHE A 240 16.84 7.98 -11.14
C PHE A 240 15.36 7.61 -10.95
N PHE A 241 14.83 6.66 -11.73
CA PHE A 241 13.43 6.25 -11.62
C PHE A 241 13.15 5.52 -10.31
N ALA A 242 14.08 4.68 -9.84
CA ALA A 242 13.97 4.08 -8.51
C ALA A 242 13.89 5.13 -7.40
N LYS A 243 14.72 6.19 -7.47
CA LYS A 243 14.63 7.32 -6.52
C LYS A 243 13.29 8.04 -6.62
N MET A 244 12.76 8.28 -7.82
CA MET A 244 11.45 8.92 -7.99
C MET A 244 10.32 8.11 -7.34
N VAL A 245 10.30 6.79 -7.53
CA VAL A 245 9.30 5.92 -6.91
C VAL A 245 9.41 5.94 -5.39
N VAL A 246 10.62 5.96 -4.83
CA VAL A 246 10.81 6.10 -3.36
C VAL A 246 10.29 7.44 -2.84
N TRP A 247 10.49 8.53 -3.59
CA TRP A 247 9.88 9.83 -3.24
C TRP A 247 8.36 9.78 -3.32
N ALA A 248 7.81 9.13 -4.35
CA ALA A 248 6.38 8.92 -4.50
C ALA A 248 5.80 8.10 -3.33
N ASP A 249 6.47 7.02 -2.91
CA ASP A 249 6.07 6.21 -1.75
C ASP A 249 5.97 7.06 -0.46
N ARG A 250 6.94 7.95 -0.23
CA ARG A 250 6.92 8.85 0.95
C ARG A 250 5.78 9.86 0.88
N LEU A 251 5.56 10.46 -0.29
CA LEU A 251 4.49 11.43 -0.51
C LEU A 251 3.11 10.79 -0.44
N ALA A 252 2.96 9.57 -0.97
CA ALA A 252 1.75 8.78 -0.85
C ALA A 252 1.46 8.43 0.62
N CYS A 253 2.44 7.92 1.37
CA CYS A 253 2.28 7.68 2.81
C CYS A 253 1.91 8.95 3.58
N LEU A 254 2.48 10.10 3.23
CA LEU A 254 2.10 11.39 3.82
C LEU A 254 0.64 11.75 3.49
N GLY A 255 0.24 11.67 2.22
CA GLY A 255 -1.12 11.98 1.77
C GLY A 255 -2.17 11.08 2.44
N TRP A 256 -1.91 9.77 2.47
CA TRP A 256 -2.76 8.80 3.17
C TRP A 256 -2.81 9.07 4.67
N GLY A 257 -1.66 9.30 5.32
CA GLY A 257 -1.61 9.58 6.76
C GLY A 257 -2.34 10.85 7.14
N LEU A 258 -2.19 11.93 6.36
CA LEU A 258 -2.91 13.19 6.57
C LEU A 258 -4.41 13.04 6.32
N THR A 259 -4.82 12.28 5.29
CA THR A 259 -6.24 11.97 5.02
C THR A 259 -6.85 11.22 6.20
N LEU A 260 -6.15 10.19 6.68
CA LEU A 260 -6.57 9.39 7.82
C LEU A 260 -6.83 10.25 9.07
N ILE A 261 -5.84 11.04 9.48
CA ILE A 261 -5.92 11.79 10.74
C ILE A 261 -6.79 13.04 10.65
N ALA A 262 -6.82 13.71 9.49
CA ALA A 262 -7.49 15.00 9.35
C ALA A 262 -8.94 14.88 8.91
N LYS A 263 -9.31 13.80 8.18
CA LYS A 263 -10.62 13.61 7.57
C LYS A 263 -11.31 12.32 8.02
N ASP A 264 -10.65 11.18 7.87
CA ASP A 264 -11.31 9.88 8.00
C ASP A 264 -11.52 9.50 9.48
N ALA A 265 -10.66 9.97 10.38
CA ALA A 265 -10.87 9.84 11.82
C ALA A 265 -11.99 10.75 12.38
N ASN A 266 -12.66 11.56 11.55
CA ASN A 266 -13.78 12.40 11.99
C ASN A 266 -15.11 11.62 12.05
N TRP A 267 -15.22 10.68 13.00
CA TRP A 267 -16.42 9.86 13.18
C TRP A 267 -17.70 10.69 13.34
N THR A 268 -17.63 11.84 14.03
CA THR A 268 -18.79 12.72 14.24
C THR A 268 -19.35 13.20 12.90
N TYR A 269 -18.49 13.64 12.00
CA TYR A 269 -18.91 14.06 10.66
C TYR A 269 -19.49 12.90 9.85
N TRP A 270 -18.79 11.76 9.79
CA TRP A 270 -19.23 10.62 8.97
C TRP A 270 -20.54 10.02 9.47
N LYS A 271 -20.73 9.93 10.79
CA LYS A 271 -22.01 9.54 11.39
C LYS A 271 -23.13 10.52 11.03
N ALA A 272 -22.86 11.83 11.04
CA ALA A 272 -23.84 12.84 10.64
C ALA A 272 -24.22 12.76 9.15
N GLN A 273 -23.33 12.26 8.28
CA GLN A 273 -23.63 11.98 6.88
C GLN A 273 -24.32 10.62 6.65
N GLY A 274 -24.66 9.89 7.71
CA GLY A 274 -25.32 8.58 7.61
C GLY A 274 -24.39 7.45 7.15
N VAL A 275 -23.07 7.59 7.32
CA VAL A 275 -22.13 6.49 7.04
C VAL A 275 -22.20 5.46 8.17
N GLU A 276 -22.42 4.20 7.80
CA GLU A 276 -22.43 3.03 8.71
C GLU A 276 -21.12 2.92 9.50
N PHE A 277 -21.24 2.45 10.75
CA PHE A 277 -20.09 2.42 11.66
C PHE A 277 -18.99 1.51 11.15
N TRP A 278 -19.33 0.29 10.72
CA TRP A 278 -18.35 -0.66 10.22
C TRP A 278 -17.80 -0.30 8.85
N LEU A 279 -18.56 0.43 8.03
CA LEU A 279 -18.05 0.95 6.77
C LEU A 279 -16.95 1.98 7.01
N GLN A 280 -17.16 2.91 7.94
CA GLN A 280 -16.14 3.90 8.30
C GLN A 280 -14.88 3.25 8.90
N ASN A 281 -15.06 2.27 9.78
CA ASN A 281 -13.94 1.52 10.34
C ASN A 281 -13.20 0.71 9.26
N THR A 282 -13.90 0.19 8.25
CA THR A 282 -13.29 -0.49 7.10
C THR A 282 -12.42 0.46 6.29
N ILE A 283 -12.91 1.68 6.01
CA ILE A 283 -12.14 2.72 5.32
C ILE A 283 -10.84 3.01 6.09
N ILE A 284 -10.93 3.23 7.41
CA ILE A 284 -9.77 3.49 8.27
C ILE A 284 -8.77 2.34 8.26
N LEU A 285 -9.24 1.10 8.41
CA LEU A 285 -8.40 -0.09 8.34
C LEU A 285 -7.67 -0.17 7.00
N VAL A 286 -8.39 0.03 5.90
CA VAL A 286 -7.86 -0.01 4.53
C VAL A 286 -6.77 1.05 4.33
N GLU A 287 -6.95 2.27 4.85
CA GLU A 287 -5.91 3.31 4.79
C GLU A 287 -4.67 2.94 5.62
N VAL A 288 -4.84 2.44 6.84
CA VAL A 288 -3.72 1.98 7.69
C VAL A 288 -2.92 0.86 7.00
N VAL A 289 -3.62 -0.13 6.43
CA VAL A 289 -2.97 -1.25 5.71
C VAL A 289 -2.31 -0.78 4.42
N THR A 290 -2.87 0.23 3.74
CA THR A 290 -2.26 0.86 2.55
C THR A 290 -0.93 1.52 2.92
N ILE A 291 -0.91 2.37 3.95
CA ILE A 291 0.30 3.03 4.47
C ILE A 291 1.34 1.97 4.86
N ALA A 292 0.91 0.95 5.61
CA ALA A 292 1.78 -0.14 6.04
C ALA A 292 2.41 -0.86 4.84
N SER A 293 1.63 -1.20 3.81
CA SER A 293 2.09 -1.91 2.61
C SER A 293 3.15 -1.12 1.85
N ILE A 294 2.90 0.19 1.63
CA ILE A 294 3.85 1.09 0.95
C ILE A 294 5.12 1.27 1.80
N ALA A 295 4.97 1.54 3.10
CA ALA A 295 6.08 1.77 4.01
C ALA A 295 7.00 0.54 4.11
N VAL A 296 6.43 -0.67 4.15
CA VAL A 296 7.21 -1.91 4.13
C VAL A 296 7.97 -2.06 2.82
N GLY A 297 7.30 -1.91 1.67
CA GLY A 297 7.94 -1.98 0.36
C GLY A 297 9.13 -1.02 0.24
N ALA A 298 8.96 0.23 0.70
CA ALA A 298 9.97 1.27 0.66
C ALA A 298 11.11 1.09 1.70
N SER A 299 10.86 0.37 2.81
CA SER A 299 11.83 0.23 3.91
C SER A 299 12.79 -0.95 3.76
N LEU A 300 12.48 -1.93 2.90
CA LEU A 300 13.32 -3.11 2.69
C LEU A 300 14.75 -2.79 2.20
N PRO A 301 14.98 -1.85 1.24
CA PRO A 301 16.33 -1.42 0.87
C PRO A 301 17.10 -0.74 2.01
N TRP A 302 16.41 0.02 2.87
CA TRP A 302 17.01 0.62 4.05
C TRP A 302 17.43 -0.44 5.07
N LEU A 303 16.55 -1.40 5.36
CA LEU A 303 16.85 -2.50 6.28
C LEU A 303 18.10 -3.26 5.83
N GLY A 304 18.20 -3.58 4.54
CA GLY A 304 19.38 -4.25 3.97
C GLY A 304 20.67 -3.44 4.03
N ARG A 305 20.62 -2.11 4.16
CA ARG A 305 21.81 -1.25 4.39
C ARG A 305 22.21 -1.17 5.85
N VAL A 306 21.23 -1.18 6.75
CA VAL A 306 21.46 -1.06 8.20
C VAL A 306 21.92 -2.38 8.82
N THR A 307 21.53 -3.51 8.25
CA THR A 307 21.93 -4.85 8.72
C THR A 307 23.25 -5.36 8.12
N LYS A 308 23.84 -4.63 7.15
CA LYS A 308 25.15 -4.96 6.55
C LYS A 308 26.32 -4.52 7.44
N PRO A 309 27.37 -5.35 7.57
CA PRO A 309 28.55 -5.03 8.38
C PRO A 309 29.31 -3.83 7.78
N LEU A 310 29.97 -3.04 8.65
CA LEU A 310 30.60 -1.76 8.29
C LEU A 310 31.58 -1.86 7.11
N HIS A 311 32.31 -2.97 6.99
CA HIS A 311 33.28 -3.22 5.92
C HIS A 311 32.67 -3.49 4.53
N GLN A 312 31.35 -3.63 4.43
CA GLN A 312 30.62 -3.81 3.17
C GLN A 312 29.83 -2.57 2.73
N LYS A 313 29.89 -1.47 3.50
CA LYS A 313 29.38 -0.17 3.06
C LYS A 313 30.42 0.43 2.10
N LYS A 314 30.37 0.04 0.82
CA LYS A 314 31.11 0.79 -0.21
C LYS A 314 30.48 2.18 -0.36
N PRO A 315 31.29 3.24 -0.56
CA PRO A 315 30.81 4.59 -0.83
C PRO A 315 29.98 4.66 -2.11
#